data_AF-A0A2M7X8U9-F1
#
_entry.id   AF-A0A2M7X8U9-F1
#
_cell.length_a   1.000
_cell.length_b   1.000
_cell.length_c   1.000
_cell.angle_alpha   90.00
_cell.angle_beta   90.00
_cell.angle_gamma   90.00
#
_symmetry.space_group_name_H-M   'P 1'
#
loop_
_entity.id
_entity.type
_entity.pdbx_description
1 polymer ?
#
loop_
_entity_poly.entity_id
_entity_poly.type
_entity_poly.pdbx_seq_one_letter_code
_entity_poly.pdbx_strand_id
1 'polypeptide(L)'
;KQVWFLLHFRGEESHFQLDVNEHPEFDSWTWVDFWYPLENVVAFKREVYERALLHLSGLAASICPIPAPTLKIAAAATESTRGWWRHLRVSRSR
;
A
#
# COMPACT_ATOMS: atom_id res chain seq x y z
N LYS A 1 14.44 9.25 15.36
CA LYS A 1 13.02 9.62 15.56
C LYS A 1 12.40 9.82 14.19
N GLN A 2 11.27 9.20 13.88
CA GLN A 2 10.60 9.35 12.58
C GLN A 2 9.27 10.09 12.78
N VAL A 3 8.92 10.97 11.85
CA VAL A 3 7.66 11.72 11.84
C VAL A 3 6.93 11.35 10.56
N TRP A 4 5.65 11.00 10.68
CA TRP A 4 4.81 10.55 9.58
C TRP A 4 3.69 11.55 9.33
N PHE A 5 3.39 11.81 8.07
CA PHE A 5 2.32 12.70 7.63
C PHE A 5 1.37 11.94 6.72
N LEU A 6 0.06 12.16 6.90
CA LEU A 6 -0.97 11.70 5.97
C LEU A 6 -1.35 12.88 5.08
N LEU A 7 -1.26 12.69 3.77
CA LEU A 7 -1.56 13.72 2.78
C LEU A 7 -2.71 13.25 1.88
N HIS A 8 -3.66 14.15 1.62
CA HIS A 8 -4.69 13.95 0.61
C HIS A 8 -4.29 14.73 -0.64
N PHE A 9 -3.87 14.01 -1.67
CA PHE A 9 -3.54 14.60 -2.95
C PHE A 9 -4.81 15.08 -3.68
N ARG A 10 -4.81 16.33 -4.15
CA ARG A 10 -5.95 16.99 -4.82
C ARG A 10 -5.64 17.39 -6.27
N GLY A 11 -4.47 17.03 -6.78
CA GLY A 11 -4.02 17.38 -8.12
C GLY A 11 -4.31 16.28 -9.15
N GLU A 12 -3.76 16.47 -10.34
CA GLU A 12 -3.78 15.47 -11.41
C GLU A 12 -2.58 14.52 -11.32
N GLU A 13 -2.73 13.31 -11.85
CA GLU A 13 -1.64 12.32 -11.88
C GLU A 13 -0.42 12.79 -12.69
N SER A 14 -0.65 13.67 -13.68
CA SER A 14 0.39 14.33 -14.49
C SER A 14 1.34 15.20 -13.67
N HIS A 15 0.97 15.58 -12.44
CA HIS A 15 1.82 16.37 -11.55
C HIS A 15 2.87 15.52 -10.82
N PHE A 16 2.81 14.19 -10.88
CA PHE A 16 3.86 13.32 -10.33
C PHE A 16 5.01 13.18 -11.31
N GLN A 17 5.99 14.08 -11.21
CA GLN A 17 7.24 14.04 -11.96
C GLN A 17 8.35 13.52 -11.04
N LEU A 18 8.90 12.34 -11.35
CA LEU A 18 9.92 11.67 -10.52
C LEU A 18 11.34 11.85 -11.08
N ASP A 19 11.48 12.37 -12.29
CA ASP A 19 12.68 12.46 -13.11
C ASP A 19 13.31 13.87 -13.14
N VAL A 20 12.82 14.79 -12.31
CA VAL A 20 13.30 16.19 -12.28
C VAL A 20 14.71 16.32 -11.69
N ASN A 21 15.14 15.37 -10.86
CA ASN A 21 16.45 15.38 -10.20
C ASN A 21 17.46 14.50 -10.96
N GLU A 22 18.73 14.90 -10.94
CA GLU A 22 19.84 14.13 -11.54
C GLU A 22 19.99 12.73 -10.95
N HIS A 23 19.59 12.55 -9.69
CA HIS A 23 19.59 11.27 -8.97
C HIS A 23 18.18 11.03 -8.40
N PRO A 24 17.25 10.48 -9.20
CA PRO A 24 15.88 10.26 -8.76
C PRO A 24 15.83 9.17 -7.68
N GLU A 25 15.04 9.38 -6.62
CA GLU A 25 14.83 8.39 -5.56
C GLU A 25 13.89 7.25 -5.98
N PHE A 26 13.00 7.53 -6.95
CA PHE A 26 11.93 6.63 -7.37
C PHE A 26 11.85 6.58 -8.89
N ASP A 27 11.73 5.37 -9.45
CA ASP A 27 11.60 5.17 -10.90
C ASP A 27 10.15 5.30 -11.39
N SER A 28 9.19 4.90 -10.56
CA SER A 28 7.76 4.89 -10.89
C SER A 28 6.91 4.94 -9.63
N TRP A 29 5.64 5.30 -9.79
CA TRP A 29 4.66 5.33 -8.71
C TRP A 29 3.35 4.70 -9.17
N THR A 30 2.57 4.20 -8.20
CA THR A 30 1.21 3.72 -8.40
C THR A 30 0.42 3.94 -7.13
N TRP A 31 -0.87 4.24 -7.27
CA TRP A 31 -1.77 4.17 -6.13
C TRP A 31 -1.92 2.72 -5.68
N VAL A 32 -1.87 2.50 -4.37
CA VAL A 32 -2.07 1.19 -3.74
C VAL A 32 -3.04 1.33 -2.58
N ASP A 33 -3.64 0.21 -2.18
CA ASP A 33 -4.51 0.18 -1.01
C ASP A 33 -3.75 0.56 0.27
N PHE A 34 -4.47 1.17 1.23
CA PHE A 34 -3.88 1.71 2.46
C PHE A 34 -3.04 0.69 3.25
N TRP A 35 -3.45 -0.58 3.25
CA TRP A 35 -2.76 -1.66 3.96
C TRP A 35 -1.70 -2.40 3.13
N TYR A 36 -1.65 -2.17 1.81
CA TYR A 36 -0.71 -2.82 0.90
C TYR A 36 0.77 -2.72 1.33
N PRO A 37 1.25 -1.57 1.87
CA PRO A 37 2.63 -1.46 2.33
C PRO A 37 3.00 -2.46 3.42
N LEU A 38 2.07 -2.89 4.28
CA LEU A 38 2.37 -3.86 5.35
C LEU A 38 2.76 -5.24 4.82
N GLU A 39 2.29 -5.60 3.64
CA GLU A 39 2.58 -6.89 3.01
C GLU A 39 3.82 -6.85 2.10
N ASN A 40 4.11 -5.69 1.50
CA ASN A 40 5.10 -5.55 0.43
C ASN A 40 6.34 -4.74 0.83
N VAL A 41 6.36 -4.13 2.02
CA VAL A 41 7.53 -3.41 2.52
C VAL A 41 8.63 -4.38 2.97
N VAL A 42 9.89 -3.96 2.82
CA VAL A 42 11.05 -4.67 3.36
C VAL A 42 10.87 -4.97 4.85
N ALA A 43 11.23 -6.18 5.26
CA ALA A 43 10.87 -6.74 6.58
C ALA A 43 11.25 -5.84 7.76
N PHE A 44 12.44 -5.22 7.74
CA PHE A 44 12.91 -4.37 8.83
C PHE A 44 12.12 -3.07 9.01
N LYS A 45 11.37 -2.62 7.99
CA LYS A 45 10.51 -1.43 8.08
C LYS A 45 9.07 -1.77 8.47
N ARG A 46 8.68 -3.06 8.46
CA ARG A 46 7.28 -3.48 8.63
C ARG A 46 6.65 -2.96 9.93
N GLU A 47 7.33 -3.13 11.06
CA GLU A 47 6.82 -2.67 12.36
C GLU A 47 6.65 -1.15 12.43
N VAL A 48 7.52 -0.39 11.75
CA VAL A 48 7.45 1.07 11.74
C VAL A 48 6.26 1.52 10.90
N TYR A 49 6.05 0.90 9.74
CA TYR A 49 4.88 1.16 8.89
C TYR A 49 3.58 0.73 9.57
N GLU A 50 3.56 -0.39 10.28
CA GLU A 50 2.40 -0.84 11.05
C GLU A 50 1.98 0.19 12.09
N ARG A 51 2.91 0.66 12.92
CA ARG A 51 2.62 1.69 13.92
C ARG A 51 2.15 3.00 13.28
N ALA A 52 2.78 3.42 12.18
CA ALA A 52 2.41 4.64 11.47
C ALA A 52 1.00 4.53 10.84
N LEU A 53 0.74 3.47 10.09
CA LEU A 53 -0.54 3.24 9.41
C LEU A 53 -1.68 3.05 10.41
N LEU A 54 -1.46 2.32 11.52
CA LEU A 54 -2.46 2.19 12.58
C LEU A 54 -2.80 3.56 13.19
N HIS A 55 -1.80 4.39 13.48
CA HIS A 55 -2.03 5.73 14.02
C HIS A 55 -2.79 6.63 13.05
N LEU A 56 -2.50 6.53 11.75
CA LEU A 56 -3.13 7.34 10.70
C LEU A 56 -4.48 6.78 10.23
N SER A 57 -4.78 5.50 10.49
CA SER A 57 -5.98 4.82 9.99
C SER A 57 -7.28 5.51 10.40
N GLY A 58 -7.37 6.03 11.63
CA GLY A 58 -8.55 6.75 12.10
C GLY A 58 -8.81 8.05 11.33
N LEU A 59 -7.75 8.80 11.02
CA LEU A 59 -7.84 10.00 10.20
C LEU A 59 -8.19 9.64 8.75
N ALA A 60 -7.52 8.63 8.22
CA ALA A 60 -7.71 8.21 6.83
C ALA A 60 -9.13 7.64 6.59
N ALA A 61 -9.69 6.91 7.57
CA ALA A 61 -11.06 6.40 7.54
C ALA A 61 -12.14 7.52 7.51
N SER A 62 -11.81 8.71 8.03
CA SER A 62 -12.72 9.86 7.95
C SER A 62 -12.79 10.48 6.54
N ILE A 63 -11.76 10.25 5.72
CA ILE A 63 -11.64 10.81 4.37
C ILE A 63 -12.16 9.81 3.33
N CYS A 64 -11.83 8.53 3.49
CA CYS A 64 -12.22 7.46 2.59
C CYS A 64 -12.52 6.20 3.42
N PRO A 65 -13.54 5.39 3.09
CA PRO A 65 -13.77 4.11 3.76
C PRO A 65 -12.58 3.18 3.54
N ILE A 66 -11.78 2.97 4.58
CA ILE A 66 -10.65 2.03 4.55
C ILE A 66 -11.17 0.68 5.04
N PRO A 67 -10.98 -0.41 4.27
CA PRO A 67 -11.34 -1.74 4.76
C PRO A 67 -10.54 -2.04 6.03
N ALA A 68 -11.10 -2.89 6.91
CA ALA A 68 -10.32 -3.38 8.04
C ALA A 68 -8.99 -3.96 7.53
N PRO A 69 -7.89 -3.83 8.29
CA PRO A 69 -6.62 -4.41 7.87
C PRO A 69 -6.84 -5.90 7.62
N THR A 70 -6.78 -6.31 6.35
CA THR A 70 -6.77 -7.71 5.93
C THR A 70 -5.39 -8.28 6.26
N LEU A 71 -4.95 -8.11 7.49
CA LEU A 71 -3.78 -8.77 8.02
C LEU A 71 -4.08 -10.26 7.89
N LYS A 72 -3.54 -10.89 6.85
CA LYS A 72 -3.43 -12.35 6.75
C LYS A 72 -2.42 -12.84 7.79
N ILE A 73 -2.65 -12.52 9.06
CA ILE A 73 -2.04 -13.17 10.19
C ILE A 73 -2.81 -14.48 10.33
N ALA A 74 -2.16 -15.58 9.91
CA ALA A 74 -2.63 -16.96 9.92
C ALA A 74 -3.75 -17.33 8.92
N ALA A 75 -3.37 -17.68 7.68
CA ALA A 75 -4.08 -18.68 6.89
C ALA A 75 -3.17 -19.27 5.79
N ALA A 76 -2.04 -19.86 6.19
CA ALA A 76 -1.68 -21.13 5.59
C ALA A 76 -2.63 -22.17 6.20
N ALA A 77 -3.25 -23.01 5.37
CA ALA A 77 -4.33 -23.94 5.70
C ALA A 77 -5.74 -23.32 5.80
N THR A 78 -6.43 -23.18 4.67
CA THR A 78 -7.42 -24.18 4.24
C THR A 78 -8.04 -23.77 2.91
N GLU A 79 -8.24 -24.79 2.10
CA GLU A 79 -8.73 -24.74 0.73
C GLU A 79 -10.12 -24.11 0.57
N SER A 80 -10.30 -23.61 -0.66
CA SER A 80 -11.51 -23.82 -1.45
C SER A 80 -12.84 -23.47 -0.80
N THR A 81 -13.33 -22.26 -1.05
CA THR A 81 -14.69 -22.12 -1.58
C THR A 81 -14.88 -20.79 -2.31
N ARG A 82 -14.93 -20.92 -3.65
CA ARG A 82 -15.85 -20.25 -4.57
C ARG A 82 -16.16 -18.77 -4.32
N GLY A 83 -15.61 -17.93 -5.19
CA GLY A 83 -16.41 -16.83 -5.72
C GLY A 83 -15.65 -15.64 -6.25
N TRP A 84 -15.65 -15.51 -7.58
CA TRP A 84 -15.78 -14.20 -8.25
C TRP A 84 -14.73 -13.12 -7.92
N TRP A 85 -13.46 -13.34 -8.25
CA TRP A 85 -12.54 -12.22 -8.52
C TRP A 85 -11.86 -12.43 -9.87
N ARG A 86 -12.11 -11.48 -10.76
CA ARG A 86 -11.71 -11.48 -12.17
C ARG A 86 -10.19 -11.49 -12.29
N HIS A 87 -9.74 -12.26 -13.28
CA HIS A 87 -8.36 -12.39 -13.75
C HIS A 87 -7.52 -11.10 -13.68
N LEU A 88 -6.55 -11.05 -12.77
CA LEU A 88 -5.25 -10.43 -13.04
C LEU A 88 -4.20 -11.53 -13.03
N ARG A 89 -3.93 -12.09 -14.21
CA ARG A 89 -2.85 -13.06 -14.39
C ARG A 89 -1.56 -12.25 -14.58
N VAL A 90 -0.75 -12.14 -13.53
CA VAL A 90 0.66 -11.79 -13.68
C VAL A 90 1.34 -12.97 -14.36
N SER A 91 1.77 -12.78 -15.60
CA SER A 91 2.60 -13.72 -16.36
C SER A 91 3.99 -13.10 -16.47
N ARG A 92 4.98 -13.71 -15.81
CA ARG A 92 6.41 -13.49 -16.08
C ARG A 92 7.07 -14.80 -16.50
N SER A 93 8.08 -14.62 -17.36
CA SER A 93 9.08 -15.57 -17.90
C SER A 93 8.63 -16.32 -19.15
N ARG A 94 9.26 -16.12 -20.32
CA ARG A 94 10.71 -15.96 -20.55
C ARG A 94 11.10 -14.69 -21.30
#